data_AF-A0A813IBL9-F1
#
_entry.id   AF-A0A813IBL9-F1
#
_cell.length_a   1.000
_cell.length_b   1.000
_cell.length_c   1.000
_cell.angle_alpha   90.00
_cell.angle_beta   90.00
_cell.angle_gamma   90.00
#
_symmetry.space_group_name_H-M   'P 1'
#
loop_
_entity.id
_entity.type
_entity.pdbx_description
1 polymer ?
#
loop_
_entity_poly.entity_id
_entity_poly.type
_entity_poly.pdbx_seq_one_letter_code
_entity_poly.pdbx_strand_id
1 'polypeptide(L)'
;VLEFLDEALQAIQRLSPSSQRTGGLQRQGTTLMNVAVSKGEWPGDLVCSGQGPGLAQAGSEEDGPRGLLPSDAVALSLVSAQAAPASGAFCECEVVRIRPFVVKALDAKHPVVLSALQGVPCRVDKLANRTGFGRMLCALHCLSEPPRQAGEDKGLNKV
;
A
#
# COMPACT_ATOMS: atom_id res chain seq x y z
N VAL A 1 20.98 23.38 -4.89
CA VAL A 1 21.88 22.25 -4.56
C VAL A 1 22.17 22.18 -3.06
N LEU A 2 22.57 23.28 -2.41
CA LEU A 2 22.78 23.35 -0.96
C LEU A 2 21.50 23.11 -0.13
N GLU A 3 20.36 23.67 -0.54
CA GLU A 3 19.09 23.49 0.19
C GLU A 3 18.62 22.03 0.23
N PHE A 4 18.81 21.29 -0.88
CA PHE A 4 18.47 19.87 -0.94
C PHE A 4 19.36 19.01 -0.05
N LEU A 5 20.66 19.34 0.03
CA LEU A 5 21.60 18.64 0.92
C LEU A 5 21.27 18.89 2.40
N ASP A 6 20.86 20.12 2.73
CA ASP A 6 20.46 20.48 4.08
C ASP A 6 19.14 19.79 4.48
N GLU A 7 18.18 19.72 3.56
CA GLU A 7 16.93 18.98 3.74
C GLU A 7 17.17 17.47 3.91
N ALA A 8 18.08 16.89 3.12
CA ALA A 8 18.47 15.48 3.22
C ALA A 8 19.19 15.17 4.56
N LEU A 9 20.07 16.05 5.03
CA LEU A 9 20.74 15.92 6.32
C LEU A 9 19.74 16.00 7.49
N GLN A 10 18.80 16.94 7.43
CA GLN A 10 17.73 17.03 8.43
C GLN A 10 16.84 15.79 8.43
N ALA A 11 16.54 15.22 7.26
CA ALA A 11 15.79 13.96 7.15
C ALA A 11 16.53 12.79 7.81
N ILE A 12 17.85 12.67 7.60
CA ILE A 12 18.69 11.64 8.23
C ILE A 12 18.71 11.80 9.75
N GLN A 13 18.83 13.03 10.26
CA GLN A 13 18.81 13.28 11.71
C GLN A 13 17.47 12.90 12.36
N ARG A 14 16.35 13.09 11.65
CA ARG A 14 15.01 12.64 12.11
C ARG A 14 14.87 11.11 12.16
N LEU A 15 15.66 10.39 11.37
CA LEU A 15 15.69 8.92 11.33
C LEU A 15 16.67 8.31 12.34
N SER A 16 17.48 9.13 13.01
CA SER A 16 18.40 8.70 14.07
C SER A 16 17.67 7.95 15.18
N PRO A 17 18.19 6.80 15.66
CA PRO A 17 17.57 5.96 16.68
C PRO A 17 17.40 6.64 18.05
N SER A 18 18.02 7.80 18.28
CA SER A 18 17.76 8.66 19.46
C SER A 18 16.40 9.38 19.41
N SER A 19 15.73 9.40 18.26
CA SER A 19 14.38 9.92 18.12
C SER A 19 13.37 8.86 18.57
N GLN A 20 12.67 9.10 19.69
CA GLN A 20 11.65 8.26 20.34
C GLN A 20 10.51 7.71 19.43
N ARG A 21 10.50 8.00 18.12
CA ARG A 21 9.45 7.60 17.17
C ARG A 21 9.58 6.17 16.64
N THR A 22 10.75 5.55 16.72
CA THR A 22 10.96 4.18 16.19
C THR A 22 10.16 3.12 16.95
N GLY A 23 9.93 3.32 18.26
CA GLY A 23 9.07 2.43 19.06
C GLY A 23 7.58 2.50 18.69
N GLY A 24 7.12 3.59 18.08
CA GLY A 24 5.75 3.74 17.57
C GLY A 24 5.54 3.20 16.16
N LEU A 25 6.62 3.12 15.36
CA LEU A 25 6.62 2.55 14.00
C LEU A 25 6.37 1.04 13.97
N GLN A 26 6.41 0.37 15.13
CA GLN A 26 6.22 -1.06 15.29
C GLN A 26 4.77 -1.46 15.59
N ARG A 27 3.78 -0.59 15.36
CA ARG A 27 2.38 -0.87 15.67
C ARG A 27 1.65 -1.52 14.50
N GLN A 28 1.27 -2.78 14.75
CA GLN A 28 0.14 -3.56 14.23
C GLN A 28 -0.22 -3.35 12.75
N GLY A 29 -0.01 -4.40 11.94
CA GLY A 29 -0.60 -4.48 10.61
C GLY A 29 -2.10 -4.21 10.67
N THR A 30 -2.57 -3.24 9.89
CA THR A 30 -3.99 -2.88 9.83
C THR A 30 -4.75 -4.02 9.16
N THR A 31 -5.63 -4.67 9.90
CA THR A 31 -6.51 -5.73 9.38
C THR A 31 -7.97 -5.30 9.56
N LEU A 32 -8.72 -5.34 8.47
CA LEU A 32 -10.15 -5.04 8.42
C LEU A 32 -10.90 -6.36 8.21
N MET A 33 -11.75 -6.73 9.16
CA MET A 33 -12.54 -7.96 9.10
C MET A 33 -13.97 -7.70 8.59
N ASN A 34 -14.60 -8.73 8.04
CA ASN A 34 -16.02 -8.72 7.63
C ASN A 34 -16.36 -7.57 6.67
N VAL A 35 -15.46 -7.32 5.72
CA VAL A 35 -15.63 -6.35 4.64
C VAL A 35 -16.56 -6.95 3.59
N ALA A 36 -17.67 -6.29 3.33
CA ALA A 36 -18.55 -6.54 2.20
C ALA A 36 -18.05 -5.75 0.99
N VAL A 37 -18.02 -6.41 -0.17
CA VAL A 37 -17.46 -5.85 -1.40
C VAL A 37 -18.55 -5.71 -2.46
N SER A 38 -18.52 -4.59 -3.17
CA SER A 38 -19.39 -4.34 -4.32
C SER A 38 -18.58 -3.75 -5.48
N LYS A 39 -19.13 -3.79 -6.69
CA LYS A 39 -18.45 -3.26 -7.88
C LYS A 39 -18.35 -1.73 -7.80
N GLY A 40 -17.16 -1.21 -8.05
CA GLY A 40 -16.93 0.24 -8.13
C GLY A 40 -17.27 0.86 -9.48
N GLU A 41 -16.98 2.14 -9.58
CA GLU A 41 -17.23 2.97 -10.77
C GLU A 41 -16.31 2.57 -11.93
N TRP A 42 -15.04 2.27 -11.64
CA TRP A 42 -14.04 1.96 -12.66
C TRP A 42 -13.79 0.46 -12.80
N PRO A 43 -13.31 -0.01 -13.96
CA PRO A 43 -12.95 -1.41 -14.16
C PRO A 43 -11.89 -1.88 -13.14
N GLY A 44 -12.25 -2.89 -12.34
CA GLY A 44 -11.38 -3.45 -11.30
C GLY A 44 -11.51 -2.79 -9.93
N ASP A 45 -12.28 -1.70 -9.82
CA ASP A 45 -12.57 -1.07 -8.53
C ASP A 45 -13.58 -1.90 -7.74
N LEU A 46 -13.31 -1.97 -6.44
CA LEU A 46 -14.08 -2.66 -5.44
C LEU A 46 -14.40 -1.67 -4.32
N VAL A 47 -15.68 -1.38 -4.15
CA VAL A 47 -16.17 -0.56 -3.04
C VAL A 47 -16.35 -1.46 -1.84
N CYS A 48 -15.57 -1.17 -0.81
CA CYS A 48 -15.49 -1.93 0.42
C CYS A 48 -16.33 -1.23 1.50
N SER A 49 -17.22 -1.99 2.13
CA SER A 49 -18.10 -1.54 3.21
C SER A 49 -18.04 -2.53 4.37
N GLY A 50 -18.35 -2.10 5.58
CA GLY A 50 -18.22 -2.97 6.76
C GLY A 50 -18.71 -2.29 8.03
N GLN A 51 -19.13 -3.11 8.99
CA GLN A 51 -19.65 -2.65 10.29
C GLN A 51 -18.57 -2.67 11.40
N GLY A 52 -17.32 -2.96 11.06
CA GLY A 52 -16.22 -3.01 12.02
C GLY A 52 -15.66 -1.61 12.36
N PRO A 53 -15.18 -1.39 13.60
CA PRO A 53 -14.62 -0.11 14.04
C PRO A 53 -13.45 0.36 13.15
N GLY A 54 -12.69 -0.58 12.58
CA GLY A 54 -11.53 -0.28 11.73
C GLY A 54 -11.85 0.34 10.36
N LEU A 55 -13.04 0.08 9.78
CA LEU A 55 -13.39 0.67 8.48
C LEU A 55 -13.96 2.10 8.62
N ALA A 56 -14.69 2.35 9.70
CA ALA A 56 -15.19 3.68 10.03
C ALA A 56 -14.05 4.63 10.46
N GLN A 57 -13.02 4.08 11.12
CA GLN A 57 -11.81 4.81 11.53
C GLN A 57 -10.75 4.89 10.43
N ALA A 58 -10.82 4.07 9.38
CA ALA A 58 -9.96 4.21 8.21
C ALA A 58 -10.11 5.64 7.62
N GLY A 59 -9.09 6.47 7.83
CA GLY A 59 -9.05 7.87 7.39
C GLY A 59 -9.52 8.91 8.40
N SER A 60 -9.71 8.60 9.70
CA SER A 60 -9.83 9.64 10.72
C SER A 60 -8.48 10.25 11.04
N GLU A 61 -8.40 11.57 11.19
CA GLU A 61 -7.16 12.31 11.47
C GLU A 61 -6.50 11.92 12.81
N GLU A 62 -7.21 11.20 13.70
CA GLU A 62 -6.67 10.67 14.96
C GLU A 62 -5.88 9.35 14.84
N ASP A 63 -5.87 8.72 13.66
CA ASP A 63 -4.95 7.59 13.38
C ASP A 63 -3.54 8.15 13.11
N GLY A 64 -2.67 8.12 14.13
CA GLY A 64 -1.24 8.43 13.97
C GLY A 64 -0.55 7.59 12.85
N PRO A 65 0.67 7.95 12.45
CA PRO A 65 0.96 8.66 11.20
C PRO A 65 0.91 7.85 9.88
N ARG A 66 0.39 6.62 9.82
CA ARG A 66 0.20 5.99 8.50
C ARG A 66 -0.80 4.82 8.48
N GLY A 67 -2.05 5.05 8.90
CA GLY A 67 -3.18 4.16 8.59
C GLY A 67 -3.31 3.84 7.09
N LEU A 68 -4.42 3.26 6.62
CA LEU A 68 -4.56 3.04 5.17
C LEU A 68 -4.57 4.39 4.42
N LEU A 69 -3.70 4.50 3.41
CA LEU A 69 -3.62 5.67 2.53
C LEU A 69 -3.82 5.25 1.06
N PRO A 70 -4.20 6.19 0.18
CA PRO A 70 -4.14 5.95 -1.26
C PRO A 70 -2.76 5.42 -1.68
N SER A 71 -2.76 4.49 -2.62
CA SER A 71 -1.58 3.74 -3.09
C SER A 71 -0.91 2.81 -2.08
N ASP A 72 -1.54 2.54 -0.93
CA ASP A 72 -1.13 1.41 -0.10
C ASP A 72 -1.52 0.08 -0.75
N ALA A 73 -0.64 -0.90 -0.60
CA ALA A 73 -0.91 -2.28 -0.98
C ALA A 73 -1.72 -2.98 0.11
N VAL A 74 -2.75 -3.72 -0.27
CA VAL A 74 -3.58 -4.52 0.64
C VAL A 74 -3.85 -5.91 0.06
N ALA A 75 -4.05 -6.89 0.92
CA ALA A 75 -4.48 -8.23 0.55
C ALA A 75 -5.96 -8.41 0.87
N LEU A 76 -6.76 -8.78 -0.14
CA LEU A 76 -8.14 -9.21 0.03
C LEU A 76 -8.17 -10.73 0.17
N SER A 77 -8.80 -11.24 1.22
CA SER A 77 -8.95 -12.68 1.49
C SER A 77 -10.36 -12.99 1.99
N LEU A 78 -10.83 -14.24 1.86
CA LEU A 78 -12.16 -14.63 2.35
C LEU A 78 -12.06 -15.00 3.85
N VAL A 79 -13.09 -14.65 4.64
CA VAL A 79 -13.10 -14.93 6.10
C VAL A 79 -13.43 -16.38 6.41
N SER A 80 -14.12 -17.10 5.52
CA SER A 80 -14.55 -18.48 5.76
C SER A 80 -13.55 -19.53 5.23
N ALA A 81 -13.17 -20.45 6.10
CA ALA A 81 -12.34 -21.63 5.76
C ALA A 81 -13.03 -22.62 4.80
N GLN A 82 -14.37 -22.58 4.69
CA GLN A 82 -15.13 -23.40 3.73
C GLN A 82 -15.26 -22.75 2.35
N ALA A 83 -14.99 -21.44 2.24
CA ALA A 83 -15.01 -20.68 0.99
C ALA A 83 -13.61 -20.36 0.47
N ALA A 84 -12.57 -20.59 1.27
CA ALA A 84 -11.19 -20.44 0.84
C ALA A 84 -10.90 -21.51 -0.23
N PRO A 85 -10.44 -21.13 -1.45
CA PRO A 85 -9.83 -22.12 -2.33
C PRO A 85 -8.70 -22.84 -1.57
N ALA A 86 -8.40 -24.10 -1.91
CA ALA A 86 -7.46 -24.97 -1.19
C ALA A 86 -6.01 -24.46 -1.07
N SER A 87 -5.75 -23.24 -1.53
CA SER A 87 -4.52 -22.49 -1.40
C SER A 87 -4.88 -21.18 -0.70
N GLY A 88 -4.08 -20.74 0.29
CA GLY A 88 -4.20 -19.44 0.98
C GLY A 88 -4.04 -18.24 0.06
N ALA A 89 -4.87 -18.16 -0.97
CA ALA A 89 -4.87 -17.19 -2.04
C ALA A 89 -5.57 -15.94 -1.54
N PHE A 90 -4.79 -14.87 -1.39
CA PHE A 90 -5.29 -13.52 -1.31
C PHE A 90 -5.16 -12.85 -2.67
N CYS A 91 -6.02 -11.89 -2.96
CA CYS A 91 -5.86 -11.00 -4.10
C CYS A 91 -5.13 -9.74 -3.63
N GLU A 92 -3.98 -9.43 -4.23
CA GLU A 92 -3.34 -8.14 -4.02
C GLU A 92 -4.18 -7.03 -4.67
N CYS A 93 -4.38 -5.96 -3.91
CA CYS A 93 -5.12 -4.78 -4.32
C CYS A 93 -4.35 -3.51 -3.95
N GLU A 94 -4.64 -2.42 -4.64
CA GLU A 94 -4.17 -1.08 -4.31
C GLU A 94 -5.32 -0.25 -3.74
N VAL A 95 -5.07 0.50 -2.68
CA VAL A 95 -6.05 1.45 -2.14
C VAL A 95 -6.17 2.64 -3.09
N VAL A 96 -7.35 2.86 -3.67
CA VAL A 96 -7.64 3.99 -4.57
C VAL A 96 -8.14 5.19 -3.77
N ARG A 97 -9.02 4.94 -2.80
CA ARG A 97 -9.68 5.98 -2.00
C ARG A 97 -9.98 5.44 -0.61
N ILE A 98 -9.89 6.30 0.41
CA ILE A 98 -10.20 5.91 1.80
C ILE A 98 -11.67 6.16 2.15
N ARG A 99 -12.27 7.25 1.64
CA ARG A 99 -13.67 7.60 1.89
C ARG A 99 -14.39 7.97 0.58
N PRO A 100 -15.32 7.13 0.08
CA PRO A 100 -15.55 5.74 0.50
C PRO A 100 -14.28 4.88 0.35
N PHE A 101 -14.20 3.77 1.08
CA PHE A 101 -13.06 2.87 0.99
C PHE A 101 -13.16 2.07 -0.31
N VAL A 102 -12.25 2.37 -1.24
CA VAL A 102 -12.20 1.76 -2.57
C VAL A 102 -10.81 1.19 -2.78
N VAL A 103 -10.77 -0.07 -3.17
CA VAL A 103 -9.54 -0.77 -3.57
C VAL A 103 -9.66 -1.22 -5.01
N LYS A 104 -8.55 -1.29 -5.72
CA LYS A 104 -8.47 -1.82 -7.07
C LYS A 104 -7.77 -3.16 -7.03
N ALA A 105 -8.45 -4.21 -7.48
CA ALA A 105 -7.83 -5.52 -7.61
C ALA A 105 -6.80 -5.52 -8.73
N LEU A 106 -5.60 -6.06 -8.48
CA LEU A 106 -4.60 -6.24 -9.53
C LEU A 106 -5.03 -7.31 -10.54
N ASP A 107 -5.81 -8.30 -10.08
CA ASP A 107 -6.48 -9.27 -10.92
C ASP A 107 -7.99 -9.32 -10.61
N ALA A 108 -8.79 -8.69 -11.47
CA ALA A 108 -10.25 -8.65 -11.34
C ALA A 108 -10.91 -10.03 -11.56
N LYS A 109 -10.22 -11.00 -12.17
CA LYS A 109 -10.72 -12.37 -12.37
C LYS A 109 -10.29 -13.31 -11.26
N HIS A 110 -9.58 -12.80 -10.24
CA HIS A 110 -9.11 -13.61 -9.14
C HIS A 110 -10.29 -14.26 -8.38
N PRO A 111 -10.21 -15.55 -8.00
CA PRO A 111 -11.33 -16.25 -7.35
C PRO A 111 -11.87 -15.55 -6.10
N VAL A 112 -10.98 -14.96 -5.30
CA VAL A 112 -11.39 -14.17 -4.12
C VAL A 112 -12.26 -12.97 -4.52
N VAL A 113 -11.91 -12.25 -5.58
CA VAL A 113 -12.68 -11.08 -6.05
C VAL A 113 -14.05 -11.51 -6.53
N LEU A 114 -14.12 -12.61 -7.28
CA LEU A 114 -15.39 -13.17 -7.77
C LEU A 114 -16.30 -13.59 -6.61
N SER A 115 -15.76 -14.29 -5.61
CA SER A 115 -16.52 -14.67 -4.41
C SER A 115 -16.93 -13.46 -3.55
N ALA A 116 -16.06 -12.46 -3.42
CA ALA A 116 -16.35 -11.24 -2.69
C ALA A 116 -17.53 -10.48 -3.31
N LEU A 117 -17.57 -10.37 -4.64
CA LEU A 117 -18.67 -9.73 -5.38
C LEU A 117 -19.99 -10.51 -5.32
N GLN A 118 -19.95 -11.80 -4.97
CA GLN A 118 -21.13 -12.61 -4.68
C GLN A 118 -21.64 -12.43 -3.24
N GLY A 119 -21.02 -11.55 -2.46
CA GLY A 119 -21.42 -11.22 -1.09
C GLY A 119 -20.71 -12.05 -0.02
N VAL A 120 -19.66 -12.81 -0.35
CA VAL A 120 -18.87 -13.53 0.65
C VAL A 120 -18.05 -12.52 1.46
N PRO A 121 -18.16 -12.51 2.81
CA PRO A 121 -17.40 -11.59 3.65
C PRO A 121 -15.90 -11.78 3.51
N CYS A 122 -15.20 -10.65 3.43
CA CYS A 122 -13.76 -10.60 3.21
C CYS A 122 -13.00 -10.01 4.40
N ARG A 123 -11.71 -10.31 4.45
CA ARG A 123 -10.71 -9.65 5.28
C ARG A 123 -9.77 -8.87 4.37
N VAL A 124 -9.42 -7.65 4.77
CA VAL A 124 -8.44 -6.80 4.09
C VAL A 124 -7.25 -6.59 5.03
N ASP A 125 -6.06 -7.00 4.62
CA ASP A 125 -4.83 -6.81 5.38
C ASP A 125 -3.94 -5.77 4.69
N LYS A 126 -3.45 -4.78 5.45
CA LYS A 126 -2.44 -3.85 4.94
C LYS A 126 -1.12 -4.59 4.73
N LEU A 127 -0.61 -4.54 3.51
CA LEU A 127 0.66 -5.13 3.14
C LEU A 127 1.79 -4.11 3.26
N ALA A 128 3.02 -4.61 3.29
CA ALA A 128 4.18 -3.75 3.11
C ALA A 128 4.12 -3.06 1.74
N ASN A 129 4.28 -1.74 1.70
CA ASN A 129 4.19 -0.97 0.46
C ASN A 129 5.48 -1.15 -0.37
N ARG A 130 5.56 -2.26 -1.12
CA ARG A 130 6.68 -2.57 -2.03
C ARG A 130 6.92 -1.47 -3.06
N THR A 131 5.85 -0.83 -3.55
CA THR A 131 5.92 0.27 -4.51
C THR A 131 6.61 1.49 -3.90
N GLY A 132 6.22 1.87 -2.68
CA GLY A 132 6.85 2.95 -1.92
C GLY A 132 8.33 2.67 -1.65
N PHE A 133 8.65 1.45 -1.21
CA PHE A 133 10.03 1.02 -1.01
C PHE A 133 10.83 1.06 -2.30
N GLY A 134 10.30 0.54 -3.40
CA GLY A 134 10.95 0.54 -4.72
C GLY A 134 11.23 1.95 -5.23
N ARG A 135 10.26 2.87 -5.13
CA ARG A 135 10.45 4.27 -5.50
C ARG A 135 11.55 4.93 -4.67
N MET A 136 11.56 4.67 -3.36
CA MET A 136 12.59 5.22 -2.45
C MET A 136 13.98 4.68 -2.79
N LEU A 137 14.09 3.38 -3.05
CA LEU A 137 15.35 2.75 -3.46
C LEU A 137 15.86 3.31 -4.79
N CYS A 138 14.98 3.47 -5.79
CA CYS A 138 15.35 4.10 -7.07
C CYS A 138 15.81 5.55 -6.87
N ALA A 139 15.11 6.34 -6.06
CA ALA A 139 15.51 7.71 -5.76
C ALA A 139 16.88 7.76 -5.08
N LEU A 140 17.12 6.89 -4.10
CA LEU A 140 18.43 6.77 -3.45
C LEU A 140 19.52 6.42 -4.45
N HIS A 141 19.28 5.48 -5.38
CA HIS A 141 20.22 5.17 -6.45
C HIS A 141 20.50 6.39 -7.34
N CYS A 142 19.49 7.13 -7.78
CA CYS A 142 19.68 8.34 -8.59
C CYS A 142 20.46 9.44 -7.84
N LEU A 143 20.29 9.55 -6.52
CA LEU A 143 21.00 10.53 -5.69
C LEU A 143 22.45 10.13 -5.38
N SER A 144 22.72 8.82 -5.38
CA SER A 144 24.05 8.26 -5.10
C SER A 144 24.82 7.90 -6.38
N GLU A 145 24.23 8.11 -7.55
CA GLU A 145 24.93 7.96 -8.84
C GLU A 145 26.08 8.98 -8.89
N PRO A 146 27.32 8.54 -9.16
CA PRO A 146 28.42 9.47 -9.32
C PRO A 146 28.13 10.42 -10.49
N PRO A 147 28.68 11.66 -10.48
CA PRO A 147 28.50 12.57 -11.59
C PRO A 147 28.95 11.91 -12.89
N ARG A 148 28.04 11.79 -13.87
CA ARG A 148 28.38 11.25 -15.19
C ARG A 148 29.49 12.09 -15.79
N GLN A 149 30.56 11.45 -16.24
CA GLN A 149 31.63 12.16 -16.92
C GLN A 149 31.10 12.66 -18.27
N ALA A 150 31.41 13.91 -18.62
CA ALA A 150 30.99 14.49 -19.89
C ALA A 150 31.56 13.65 -21.04
N GLY A 151 30.72 12.82 -21.67
CA GLY A 151 31.10 11.94 -22.77
C GLY A 151 30.51 10.53 -22.76
N GLU A 152 29.86 10.08 -21.67
CA GLU A 152 29.34 8.70 -21.55
C GLU A 152 27.96 8.45 -22.19
N ASP A 153 27.25 9.47 -22.67
CA ASP A 153 25.93 9.34 -23.34
C ASP A 153 25.99 8.76 -24.77
N LYS A 154 27.07 8.04 -25.13
CA LYS A 154 27.19 7.38 -26.45
C LYS A 154 26.63 5.94 -26.50
N GLY A 155 26.04 5.43 -25.42
CA GLY A 155 25.67 4.02 -25.30
C GLY A 155 24.17 3.69 -25.25
N LEU A 156 23.30 4.59 -24.78
CA LEU A 156 21.88 4.30 -24.58
C LEU A 156 21.01 4.76 -25.76
N ASN A 157 21.37 4.29 -26.94
CA ASN A 157 20.46 4.23 -28.08
C ASN A 157 20.73 2.90 -28.78
N LYS A 158 20.15 1.81 -28.27
CA LYS A 158 19.76 0.63 -29.05
C LYS A 158 18.89 -0.32 -28.23
N VAL A 159 17.69 -0.49 -28.79
CA VAL A 159 16.62 -1.48 -28.52
C VAL A 159 15.64 -1.11 -27.42
#